data_AF-A0A5N9A584-F1
#
_entry.id   AF-A0A5N9A584-F1
#
_cell.length_a   1.000
_cell.length_b   1.000
_cell.length_c   1.000
_cell.angle_alpha   90.00
_cell.angle_beta   90.00
_cell.angle_gamma   90.00
#
_symmetry.space_group_name_H-M   'P 1'
#
loop_
_entity.id
_entity.type
_entity.pdbx_description
1 polymer ?
#
loop_
_entity_poly.entity_id
_entity_poly.type
_entity_poly.pdbx_seq_one_letter_code
_entity_poly.pdbx_strand_id
1 'polypeptide(L)'
;MTTIEDDELFNSHEKVLKLTPNEALFIDDSLTMMIDAGDGAMTFSAMRPLVASAQIPAPLDLIEKIAVAVLFTMDDENAGLLAEVNLNDGDLLYIREICQSHVMIREEPVGYNLKRKIYMALYGTEYKLGRQLDDVLGTFIPDKRAIQHPSSSCPEDENFASS
;
A
#
# COMPACT_ATOMS: atom_id res chain seq x y z
N MET A 1 -12.49 5.72 -19.10
CA MET A 1 -11.54 6.09 -18.03
C MET A 1 -12.26 7.14 -17.21
N THR A 2 -12.90 6.73 -16.12
CA THR A 2 -13.50 7.68 -15.17
C THR A 2 -12.35 8.32 -14.41
N THR A 3 -12.14 9.61 -14.65
CA THR A 3 -11.34 10.44 -13.77
C THR A 3 -12.07 10.48 -12.44
N ILE A 4 -11.60 9.72 -11.44
CA ILE A 4 -12.01 10.00 -10.07
C ILE A 4 -11.49 11.41 -9.81
N GLU A 5 -12.39 12.35 -9.57
CA GLU A 5 -11.99 13.71 -9.22
C GLU A 5 -11.23 13.60 -7.89
N ASP A 6 -10.04 14.20 -7.80
CA ASP A 6 -9.18 14.12 -6.61
C ASP A 6 -9.97 14.43 -5.31
N ASP A 7 -10.96 15.31 -5.41
CA ASP A 7 -11.90 15.65 -4.34
C ASP A 7 -12.68 14.45 -3.77
N GLU A 8 -13.04 13.45 -4.57
CA GLU A 8 -13.75 12.26 -4.07
C GLU A 8 -12.84 11.34 -3.25
N LEU A 9 -11.54 11.29 -3.56
CA LEU A 9 -10.58 10.45 -2.84
C LEU A 9 -10.28 10.99 -1.45
N PHE A 10 -10.02 12.30 -1.34
CA PHE A 10 -9.70 12.95 -0.07
C PHE A 10 -10.92 13.14 0.84
N ASN A 11 -12.14 13.12 0.29
CA ASN A 11 -13.39 13.18 1.06
C ASN A 11 -14.03 11.80 1.29
N SER A 12 -13.36 10.72 0.92
CA SER A 12 -13.83 9.35 1.17
C SER A 12 -13.87 9.01 2.67
N HIS A 13 -14.68 8.01 3.03
CA HIS A 13 -14.77 7.55 4.41
C HIS A 13 -13.43 7.02 4.93
N GLU A 14 -13.09 7.45 6.14
CA GLU A 14 -11.88 7.01 6.83
C GLU A 14 -11.92 5.52 7.16
N LYS A 15 -10.75 4.90 7.05
CA LYS A 15 -10.48 3.49 7.32
C LYS A 15 -9.32 3.40 8.30
N VAL A 16 -9.44 2.48 9.27
CA VAL A 16 -8.42 2.29 10.30
C VAL A 16 -7.31 1.39 9.76
N LEU A 17 -6.09 1.91 9.74
CA LEU A 17 -4.87 1.16 9.45
C LEU A 17 -4.09 0.93 10.75
N LYS A 18 -3.75 -0.33 11.03
CA LYS A 18 -2.97 -0.71 12.22
C LYS A 18 -1.49 -0.85 11.87
N LEU A 19 -0.63 -0.07 12.51
CA LEU A 19 0.79 0.03 12.20
C LEU A 19 1.67 -0.53 13.32
N THR A 20 2.71 -1.28 12.94
CA THR A 20 3.84 -1.59 13.81
C THR A 20 4.78 -0.38 13.91
N PRO A 21 5.69 -0.35 14.90
CA PRO A 21 6.71 0.71 14.98
C PRO A 21 7.56 0.83 13.71
N ASN A 22 7.95 -0.31 13.11
CA ASN A 22 8.75 -0.31 11.89
C ASN A 22 7.95 0.19 10.69
N GLU A 23 6.66 -0.13 10.61
CA GLU A 23 5.78 0.37 9.55
C GLU A 23 5.52 1.88 9.67
N ALA A 24 5.25 2.38 10.87
CA ALA A 24 5.02 3.81 11.10
C ALA A 24 6.26 4.64 10.75
N LEU A 25 7.45 4.22 11.23
CA LEU A 25 8.72 4.86 10.90
C LEU A 25 9.05 4.80 9.41
N PHE A 26 8.83 3.65 8.77
CA PHE A 26 9.06 3.52 7.33
C PHE A 26 8.21 4.49 6.51
N ILE A 27 6.95 4.68 6.91
CA ILE A 27 6.06 5.65 6.25
C ILE A 27 6.59 7.07 6.46
N ASP A 28 6.88 7.45 7.71
CA ASP A 28 7.38 8.78 8.06
C ASP A 28 8.67 9.13 7.28
N ASP A 29 9.64 8.21 7.26
CA ASP A 29 10.91 8.34 6.54
C ASP A 29 10.73 8.52 5.02
N SER A 30 9.61 8.06 4.49
CA SER A 30 9.32 8.03 3.04
C SER A 30 8.44 9.17 2.57
N LEU A 31 7.90 10.00 3.47
CA LEU A 31 7.07 11.15 3.12
C LEU A 31 7.89 12.45 3.18
N THR A 32 7.57 13.40 2.30
CA THR A 32 8.03 14.80 2.42
C THR A 32 6.85 15.73 2.38
N MET A 33 6.92 16.85 3.08
CA MET A 33 5.85 17.85 3.06
C MET A 33 5.74 18.51 1.70
N MET A 34 4.51 18.57 1.16
CA MET A 34 4.19 19.38 0.00
C MET A 34 4.07 20.85 0.43
N ILE A 35 4.81 21.75 -0.24
CA ILE A 35 4.75 23.20 -0.01
C ILE A 35 4.14 23.83 -1.27
N ASP A 36 3.09 24.63 -1.11
CA ASP A 36 2.50 25.39 -2.20
C ASP A 36 3.41 26.56 -2.57
N ALA A 37 4.11 26.44 -3.70
CA ALA A 37 4.86 27.55 -4.30
C ALA A 37 3.88 28.36 -5.14
N GLY A 38 3.41 29.48 -4.59
CA GLY A 38 2.31 30.31 -5.11
C GLY A 38 2.48 30.96 -6.48
N ASP A 39 3.09 30.30 -7.47
CA ASP A 39 3.25 30.77 -8.86
C ASP A 39 2.82 29.72 -9.90
N GLY A 40 1.77 28.94 -9.59
CA GLY A 40 0.91 28.31 -10.61
C GLY A 40 1.54 27.24 -11.52
N ALA A 41 2.76 26.79 -11.22
CA ALA A 41 3.46 25.77 -11.99
C ALA A 41 3.78 24.55 -11.11
N MET A 42 2.79 23.67 -10.90
CA MET A 42 3.06 22.30 -10.45
C MET A 42 3.59 21.48 -11.64
N THR A 43 4.86 21.69 -11.99
CA THR A 43 5.54 20.84 -12.98
C THR A 43 5.81 19.47 -12.38
N PHE A 44 4.94 18.50 -12.66
CA PHE A 44 5.18 17.09 -12.37
C PHE A 44 5.97 16.46 -13.53
N SER A 45 7.16 15.92 -13.24
CA SER A 45 7.90 15.07 -14.18
C SER A 45 8.60 13.95 -13.41
N ALA A 46 8.37 12.70 -13.84
CA ALA A 46 9.06 11.53 -13.31
C ALA A 46 9.36 10.52 -14.42
N MET A 47 10.64 10.11 -14.55
CA MET A 47 11.07 8.87 -15.20
C MET A 47 12.33 8.24 -14.51
N ARG A 48 12.57 8.55 -13.20
CA ARG A 48 13.76 8.29 -12.31
C ARG A 48 15.00 9.18 -12.55
N PRO A 49 15.87 9.48 -11.54
CA PRO A 49 15.93 9.00 -10.15
C PRO A 49 15.85 10.11 -9.05
N LEU A 50 15.05 9.89 -8.01
CA LEU A 50 15.11 10.68 -6.77
C LEU A 50 15.96 9.93 -5.74
N VAL A 51 17.01 10.59 -5.22
CA VAL A 51 17.72 10.17 -4.00
C VAL A 51 17.89 11.38 -3.09
N ALA A 52 17.04 11.46 -2.07
CA ALA A 52 17.32 11.90 -0.70
C ALA A 52 16.09 11.50 0.15
N SER A 53 16.16 10.29 0.72
CA SER A 53 15.27 9.58 1.67
C SER A 53 13.73 9.64 1.53
N ALA A 54 13.11 10.79 1.30
CA ALA A 54 11.66 10.93 1.16
C ALA A 54 11.20 10.75 -0.30
N GLN A 55 10.26 9.83 -0.51
CA GLN A 55 9.92 9.30 -1.83
C GLN A 55 8.79 10.07 -2.51
N ILE A 56 7.89 10.73 -1.77
CA ILE A 56 6.71 11.42 -2.33
C ILE A 56 6.31 12.65 -1.49
N PRO A 57 5.98 13.79 -2.13
CA PRO A 57 5.35 14.92 -1.45
C PRO A 57 3.91 14.60 -1.04
N ALA A 58 3.58 14.79 0.24
CA ALA A 58 2.28 14.50 0.82
C ALA A 58 1.64 15.73 1.49
N PRO A 59 0.29 15.74 1.63
CA PRO A 59 -0.41 16.75 2.41
C PRO A 59 0.03 16.77 3.87
N LEU A 60 0.03 17.94 4.50
CA LEU A 60 0.39 18.11 5.90
C LEU A 60 -0.46 17.22 6.84
N ASP A 61 -1.76 17.09 6.56
CA ASP A 61 -2.68 16.25 7.33
C ASP A 61 -2.21 14.79 7.42
N LEU A 62 -1.74 14.21 6.30
CA LEU A 62 -1.20 12.85 6.30
C LEU A 62 0.07 12.75 7.15
N ILE A 63 0.96 13.74 7.06
CA ILE A 63 2.20 13.79 7.84
C ILE A 63 1.87 13.84 9.34
N GLU A 64 0.91 14.68 9.76
CA GLU A 64 0.50 14.79 11.15
C GLU A 64 -0.14 13.50 11.68
N LYS A 65 -0.99 12.84 10.88
CA LYS A 65 -1.57 11.53 11.22
C LYS A 65 -0.47 10.47 11.47
N ILE A 66 0.56 10.43 10.63
CA ILE A 66 1.67 9.49 10.78
C ILE A 66 2.57 9.86 11.97
N ALA A 67 2.83 11.15 12.19
CA ALA A 67 3.63 11.61 13.33
C ALA A 67 3.01 11.16 14.68
N VAL A 68 1.69 11.23 14.83
CA VAL A 68 0.99 10.73 16.02
C VAL A 68 1.16 9.21 16.17
N ALA A 69 1.10 8.47 15.07
CA ALA A 69 1.33 7.02 15.08
C ALA A 69 2.75 6.67 15.51
N VAL A 70 3.75 7.40 15.02
CA VAL A 70 5.15 7.24 15.43
C VAL A 70 5.30 7.48 16.93
N LEU A 71 4.78 8.60 17.44
CA LEU A 71 4.82 8.90 18.88
C LEU A 71 4.14 7.81 19.71
N PHE A 72 2.97 7.33 19.28
CA PHE A 72 2.27 6.23 19.95
C PHE A 72 3.15 4.97 20.03
N THR A 73 3.84 4.62 18.95
CA THR A 73 4.70 3.42 18.91
C THR A 73 6.01 3.55 19.69
N MET A 74 6.42 4.78 20.02
CA MET A 74 7.63 5.07 20.81
C MET A 74 7.34 5.22 22.31
N ASP A 75 6.08 5.26 22.70
CA ASP A 75 5.67 5.31 24.10
C ASP A 75 5.81 3.92 24.74
N ASP A 76 6.65 3.83 25.78
CA ASP A 76 6.88 2.60 26.54
C ASP A 76 5.58 2.05 27.16
N GLU A 77 4.59 2.91 27.46
CA GLU A 77 3.28 2.48 27.98
C GLU A 77 2.45 1.73 26.92
N ASN A 78 2.77 1.90 25.64
CA ASN A 78 2.08 1.27 24.50
C ASN A 78 2.89 0.11 23.90
N ALA A 79 3.94 -0.37 24.58
CA ALA A 79 4.80 -1.42 24.08
C ALA A 79 4.01 -2.69 23.68
N GLY A 80 4.18 -3.12 22.43
CA GLY A 80 3.49 -4.28 21.86
C GLY A 80 2.09 -4.02 21.32
N LEU A 81 1.58 -2.78 21.44
CA LEU A 81 0.36 -2.35 20.75
C LEU A 81 0.67 -1.88 19.32
N LEU A 82 -0.36 -1.87 18.48
CA LEU A 82 -0.29 -1.32 17.13
C LEU A 82 -0.95 0.06 17.12
N ALA A 83 -0.30 1.04 16.50
CA ALA A 83 -0.89 2.36 16.32
C ALA A 83 -2.07 2.28 15.34
N GLU A 84 -3.20 2.87 15.70
CA GLU A 84 -4.36 2.99 14.82
C GLU A 84 -4.36 4.37 14.15
N VAL A 85 -4.43 4.40 12.83
CA VAL A 85 -4.45 5.63 12.03
C VAL A 85 -5.69 5.64 11.15
N ASN A 86 -6.46 6.73 11.20
CA ASN A 86 -7.61 6.94 10.34
C ASN A 86 -7.16 7.58 9.02
N LEU A 87 -7.46 6.91 7.90
CA LEU A 87 -6.97 7.28 6.58
C LEU A 87 -8.10 7.24 5.55
N ASN A 88 -8.20 8.25 4.70
CA ASN A 88 -9.08 8.22 3.54
C ASN A 88 -8.41 7.44 2.37
N ASP A 89 -9.11 7.25 1.25
CA ASP A 89 -8.59 6.54 0.09
C ASP A 89 -7.39 7.25 -0.56
N GLY A 90 -7.37 8.59 -0.56
CA GLY A 90 -6.22 9.38 -1.01
C GLY A 90 -4.97 9.08 -0.18
N ASP A 91 -5.08 9.11 1.15
CA ASP A 91 -4.02 8.79 2.10
C ASP A 91 -3.47 7.38 1.86
N LEU A 92 -4.37 6.41 1.70
CA LEU A 92 -4.01 5.01 1.43
C LEU A 92 -3.26 4.85 0.10
N LEU A 93 -3.62 5.62 -0.92
CA LEU A 93 -2.93 5.62 -2.22
C LEU A 93 -1.55 6.28 -2.13
N TYR A 94 -1.39 7.36 -1.36
CA TYR A 94 -0.07 7.95 -1.06
C TYR A 94 0.85 6.93 -0.40
N ILE A 95 0.37 6.27 0.65
CA ILE A 95 1.16 5.27 1.38
C ILE A 95 1.44 4.06 0.48
N ARG A 96 0.48 3.66 -0.38
CA ARG A 96 0.68 2.54 -1.33
C ARG A 96 1.88 2.76 -2.24
N GLU A 97 2.10 4.00 -2.67
CA GLU A 97 3.12 4.35 -3.66
C GLU A 97 4.53 4.31 -3.07
N ILE A 98 4.70 4.75 -1.82
CA ILE A 98 6.00 4.65 -1.11
C ILE A 98 6.34 3.22 -0.66
N CYS A 99 5.34 2.34 -0.52
CA CYS A 99 5.58 0.98 -0.06
C CYS A 99 6.29 0.13 -1.13
N GLN A 100 7.46 -0.41 -0.80
CA GLN A 100 8.20 -1.33 -1.67
C GLN A 100 8.18 -2.75 -1.07
N SER A 101 7.61 -3.73 -1.78
CA SER A 101 7.29 -5.06 -1.21
C SER A 101 8.48 -5.87 -0.68
N HIS A 102 9.71 -5.52 -1.08
CA HIS A 102 10.94 -6.20 -0.66
C HIS A 102 11.60 -5.55 0.56
N VAL A 103 11.06 -4.43 1.08
CA VAL A 103 11.62 -3.74 2.25
C VAL A 103 11.41 -4.60 3.49
N MET A 104 12.53 -4.90 4.13
CA MET A 104 12.63 -5.62 5.40
C MET A 104 13.24 -4.71 6.46
N ILE A 105 12.61 -4.59 7.63
CA ILE A 105 13.15 -3.84 8.77
C ILE A 105 13.11 -4.76 9.97
N ARG A 106 14.28 -5.05 10.58
CA ARG A 106 14.38 -5.96 11.73
C ARG A 106 13.65 -7.30 11.51
N GLU A 107 13.86 -7.92 10.34
CA GLU A 107 13.22 -9.17 9.90
C GLU A 107 11.70 -9.09 9.66
N GLU A 108 11.08 -7.93 9.84
CA GLU A 108 9.69 -7.69 9.47
C GLU A 108 9.58 -7.32 7.98
N PRO A 109 8.72 -7.98 7.18
CA PRO A 109 8.47 -7.66 5.78
C PRO A 109 7.54 -6.44 5.65
N VAL A 110 8.00 -5.30 6.16
CA VAL A 110 7.25 -4.03 6.30
C VAL A 110 6.53 -3.65 5.01
N GLY A 111 7.24 -3.62 3.88
CA GLY A 111 6.63 -3.16 2.63
C GLY A 111 5.56 -4.11 2.08
N TYR A 112 5.71 -5.42 2.28
CA TYR A 112 4.68 -6.41 1.94
C TYR A 112 3.47 -6.29 2.86
N ASN A 113 3.70 -6.18 4.17
CA ASN A 113 2.64 -6.05 5.18
C ASN A 113 1.79 -4.80 4.94
N LEU A 114 2.43 -3.66 4.70
CA LEU A 114 1.74 -2.41 4.39
C LEU A 114 0.90 -2.52 3.13
N LYS A 115 1.46 -3.03 2.01
CA LYS A 115 0.67 -3.26 0.78
C LYS A 115 -0.54 -4.14 1.05
N ARG A 116 -0.39 -5.21 1.83
CA ARG A 116 -1.52 -6.09 2.19
C ARG A 116 -2.58 -5.34 2.98
N LYS A 117 -2.19 -4.59 4.02
CA LYS A 117 -3.12 -3.82 4.86
C LYS A 117 -3.87 -2.77 4.04
N ILE A 118 -3.15 -2.02 3.21
CA ILE A 118 -3.70 -0.99 2.33
C ILE A 118 -4.68 -1.58 1.31
N TYR A 119 -4.30 -2.65 0.61
CA TYR A 119 -5.20 -3.28 -0.36
C TYR A 119 -6.42 -3.91 0.30
N MET A 120 -6.31 -4.41 1.54
CA MET A 120 -7.48 -4.86 2.28
C MET A 120 -8.36 -3.69 2.75
N ALA A 121 -7.81 -2.53 3.03
CA ALA A 121 -8.60 -1.34 3.35
C ALA A 121 -9.33 -0.81 2.10
N LEU A 122 -8.62 -0.70 0.96
CA LEU A 122 -9.17 -0.18 -0.30
C LEU A 122 -10.17 -1.13 -0.98
N TYR A 123 -9.85 -2.42 -1.03
CA TYR A 123 -10.54 -3.40 -1.89
C TYR A 123 -10.94 -4.69 -1.17
N GLY A 124 -10.76 -4.75 0.15
CA GLY A 124 -10.97 -5.99 0.89
C GLY A 124 -12.42 -6.44 0.93
N THR A 125 -13.37 -5.51 0.86
CA THR A 125 -14.81 -5.83 0.85
C THR A 125 -15.18 -6.51 -0.46
N GLU A 126 -14.83 -5.91 -1.59
CA GLU A 126 -15.07 -6.40 -2.94
C GLU A 126 -14.38 -7.75 -3.14
N TYR A 127 -13.12 -7.85 -2.72
CA TYR A 127 -12.35 -9.10 -2.82
C TYR A 127 -12.99 -10.23 -2.02
N LYS A 128 -13.40 -9.98 -0.77
CA LYS A 128 -14.05 -11.00 0.08
C LYS A 128 -15.41 -11.40 -0.45
N LEU A 129 -16.21 -10.43 -0.91
CA LEU A 129 -17.53 -10.69 -1.49
C LEU A 129 -17.41 -11.54 -2.76
N GLY A 130 -16.47 -11.22 -3.65
CA GLY A 130 -16.20 -12.01 -4.85
C GLY A 130 -15.87 -13.47 -4.51
N ARG A 131 -14.99 -13.70 -3.52
CA ARG A 131 -14.66 -15.06 -3.07
C ARG A 131 -15.85 -15.80 -2.47
N GLN A 132 -16.64 -15.13 -1.63
CA GLN A 132 -17.84 -15.74 -1.03
C GLN A 132 -18.86 -16.13 -2.10
N LEU A 133 -19.03 -15.28 -3.12
CA LEU A 133 -19.91 -15.58 -4.25
C LEU A 133 -19.41 -16.79 -5.05
N ASP A 134 -18.11 -16.86 -5.33
CA ASP A 134 -17.49 -18.00 -6.02
C ASP A 134 -17.63 -19.30 -5.22
N ASP A 135 -17.44 -19.26 -3.91
CA ASP A 135 -17.63 -20.42 -3.02
C ASP A 135 -19.08 -20.92 -3.06
N VAL A 136 -20.05 -20.00 -2.96
CA VAL A 136 -21.48 -20.32 -3.03
C VAL A 136 -21.84 -20.90 -4.40
N LEU A 137 -21.45 -20.26 -5.50
CA LEU A 137 -21.71 -20.76 -6.85
C LEU A 137 -21.03 -22.11 -7.11
N GLY A 138 -19.84 -22.32 -6.56
CA GLY A 138 -19.12 -23.60 -6.61
C GLY A 138 -19.89 -24.74 -5.94
N THR A 139 -20.68 -24.47 -4.89
CA THR A 139 -21.53 -25.50 -4.27
C THR A 139 -22.77 -25.87 -5.10
N PHE A 140 -23.23 -24.99 -5.99
CA PHE A 140 -24.42 -25.22 -6.82
C PHE A 140 -24.10 -25.78 -8.21
N ILE A 141 -22.85 -25.72 -8.66
CA ILE A 141 -22.42 -26.27 -9.94
C ILE A 141 -21.74 -27.62 -9.67
N PRO A 142 -22.37 -28.77 -10.00
CA PRO A 142 -21.69 -30.05 -9.92
C PRO A 142 -20.56 -30.07 -10.97
N ASP A 143 -19.34 -29.96 -10.45
CA ASP A 143 -18.06 -30.30 -11.06
C ASP A 143 -17.86 -29.87 -12.53
N LYS A 144 -17.32 -28.66 -12.71
CA LYS A 144 -16.52 -28.35 -13.89
C LYS A 144 -15.17 -27.79 -13.45
N ARG A 145 -14.19 -28.71 -13.42
CA ARG A 145 -12.74 -28.51 -13.56
C ARG A 145 -12.24 -27.11 -13.21
N ALA A 146 -11.54 -27.02 -12.07
CA ALA A 146 -10.76 -25.89 -11.63
C ALA A 146 -10.20 -25.06 -12.80
N ILE A 147 -10.46 -23.75 -12.75
CA ILE A 147 -9.80 -22.76 -13.60
C ILE A 147 -8.30 -22.89 -13.31
N GLN A 148 -7.57 -23.50 -14.23
CA GLN A 148 -6.11 -23.44 -14.20
C GLN A 148 -5.74 -21.98 -14.45
N HIS A 149 -5.26 -21.30 -13.41
CA HIS A 149 -4.39 -20.14 -13.63
C HIS A 149 -3.26 -20.61 -14.55
N PRO A 150 -2.93 -19.88 -15.62
CA PRO A 150 -1.85 -20.27 -16.50
C PRO A 150 -0.57 -20.30 -15.67
N SER A 151 -0.11 -21.51 -15.36
CA SER A 151 1.25 -21.74 -14.94
C SER A 151 2.13 -21.29 -16.11
N SER A 152 2.86 -20.18 -15.93
CA SER A 152 3.99 -19.87 -16.79
C SER A 152 5.06 -20.93 -16.52
N SER A 153 4.93 -22.08 -17.16
CA SER A 153 6.07 -22.97 -17.38
C SER A 153 6.98 -22.25 -18.38
N CYS A 154 7.95 -21.51 -17.86
CA CYS A 154 9.16 -21.24 -18.64
C CYS A 154 9.80 -22.59 -18.93
N PRO A 155 10.03 -22.96 -20.21
CA PRO A 155 10.89 -24.09 -20.50
C PRO A 155 12.32 -23.74 -20.09
N GLU A 156 12.95 -24.62 -19.33
CA GLU A 156 14.40 -24.63 -19.18
C GLU A 156 15.00 -24.99 -20.55
N ASP A 157 15.60 -24.01 -21.23
CA ASP A 157 16.45 -24.26 -22.39
C ASP A 157 17.79 -24.85 -21.91
N GLU A 158 17.78 -26.15 -21.61
CA GLU A 158 19.00 -26.97 -21.59
C GLU A 158 19.37 -27.39 -23.03
N ASN A 159 20.25 -26.63 -23.68
CA ASN A 159 21.44 -27.10 -24.40
C ASN A 159 21.90 -26.08 -25.45
N PHE A 160 23.05 -25.48 -25.21
CA PHE A 160 24.04 -25.37 -26.28
C PHE A 160 25.39 -25.84 -25.75
N ALA A 161 25.82 -26.96 -26.30
CA ALA A 161 27.10 -27.60 -26.06
C ALA A 161 28.27 -26.74 -26.56
N SER A 162 29.39 -26.85 -25.84
CA SER A 162 30.77 -26.93 -26.32
C SER A 162 31.23 -26.00 -27.45
N SER A 163 32.06 -25.02 -27.11
CA SER A 163 33.44 -24.81 -27.63
C SER A 163 34.16 -23.74 -26.81
#